data_AF-A0A4Q5HP16-F1
#
_entry.id   AF-A0A4Q5HP16-F1
#
_cell.length_a   1.000
_cell.length_b   1.000
_cell.length_c   1.000
_cell.angle_alpha   90.00
_cell.angle_beta   90.00
_cell.angle_gamma   90.00
#
_symmetry.space_group_name_H-M   'P 1'
#
loop_
_entity.id
_entity.type
_entity.pdbx_description
1 polymer ?
#
loop_
_entity_poly.entity_id
_entity_poly.type
_entity_poly.pdbx_seq_one_letter_code
_entity_poly.pdbx_strand_id
1 'polypeptide(L)'
;MSTTEENKDEKKEAIKRTKRLEARVTKKEYAKAVELAETCGLTLSDYIRKCALGQHPRRRLTNKEVEALCSLSDARGELIRIAAAVKSIQGSHRMQYFADTRFVEQWMRAAVPLIARWNEIQEYITQ
;
A
#
# COMPACT_ATOMS: atom_id res chain seq x y z
N MET A 1 16.12 44.84 12.06
CA MET A 1 16.83 44.23 10.92
C MET A 1 15.95 43.12 10.39
N SER A 2 15.09 43.44 9.43
CA SER A 2 14.29 42.46 8.69
C SER A 2 15.19 41.75 7.69
N THR A 3 15.29 40.43 7.76
CA THR A 3 15.80 39.62 6.65
C THR A 3 14.64 38.88 6.02
N THR A 4 14.35 39.36 4.83
CA THR A 4 13.34 38.96 3.85
C THR A 4 13.46 37.49 3.46
N GLU A 5 12.30 36.94 3.17
CA GLU A 5 12.01 35.66 2.54
C GLU A 5 12.90 35.34 1.33
N GLU A 6 13.31 34.08 1.20
CA GLU A 6 13.42 33.42 -0.11
C GLU A 6 12.76 32.04 -0.03
N ASN A 7 11.41 32.04 -0.08
CA ASN A 7 10.66 30.86 -0.52
C ASN A 7 10.96 30.66 -2.01
N LYS A 8 11.93 29.80 -2.32
CA LYS A 8 12.11 29.27 -3.68
C LYS A 8 11.05 28.23 -3.96
N ASP A 9 9.85 28.70 -4.28
CA ASP A 9 8.85 27.92 -5.02
C ASP A 9 9.34 27.76 -6.46
N GLU A 10 10.25 26.81 -6.69
CA GLU A 10 10.57 26.33 -8.02
C GLU A 10 9.34 25.61 -8.59
N LYS A 11 8.50 26.36 -9.32
CA LYS A 11 7.48 25.79 -10.20
C LYS A 11 8.17 24.92 -11.24
N LYS A 12 8.28 23.62 -10.98
CA LYS A 12 8.67 22.62 -12.00
C LYS A 12 7.72 22.77 -13.19
N GLU A 13 8.23 23.29 -14.30
CA GLU A 13 7.47 23.34 -15.55
C GLU A 13 7.00 21.93 -15.90
N ALA A 14 5.69 21.78 -16.14
CA ALA A 14 5.11 20.49 -16.50
C ALA A 14 5.74 20.01 -17.82
N ILE A 15 6.34 18.81 -17.80
CA ILE A 15 6.97 18.20 -18.98
C ILE A 15 5.93 18.08 -20.10
N LYS A 16 6.10 18.87 -21.16
CA LYS A 16 5.23 18.84 -22.34
C LYS A 16 5.58 17.64 -23.21
N ARG A 17 4.60 16.77 -23.47
CA ARG A 17 4.74 15.60 -24.36
C ARG A 17 4.30 15.99 -25.77
N THR A 18 5.23 16.00 -26.72
CA THR A 18 5.01 16.51 -28.08
C THR A 18 5.02 15.44 -29.18
N LYS A 19 5.55 14.24 -28.88
CA LYS A 19 5.59 13.11 -29.82
C LYS A 19 4.40 12.18 -29.58
N ARG A 20 3.85 11.64 -30.68
CA ARG A 20 2.69 10.75 -30.65
C ARG A 20 3.10 9.30 -30.96
N LEU A 21 2.52 8.38 -30.21
CA LEU A 21 2.56 6.94 -30.50
C LEU A 21 1.20 6.55 -31.09
N GLU A 22 1.19 5.86 -32.22
CA GLU A 22 -0.03 5.41 -32.90
C GLU A 22 0.06 3.91 -33.16
N ALA A 23 -1.06 3.21 -32.92
CA ALA A 23 -1.21 1.81 -33.22
C ALA A 23 -2.58 1.58 -33.86
N ARG A 24 -2.62 0.79 -34.94
CA ARG A 24 -3.89 0.34 -35.52
C ARG A 24 -4.45 -0.77 -34.65
N VAL A 25 -5.69 -0.62 -34.22
CA VAL A 25 -6.39 -1.58 -33.36
C VAL A 25 -7.77 -1.88 -33.93
N THR A 26 -8.24 -3.08 -33.66
CA THR A 26 -9.63 -3.47 -33.88
C THR A 26 -10.55 -2.79 -32.85
N LYS A 27 -11.86 -2.76 -33.13
CA LYS A 27 -12.86 -2.23 -32.19
C LYS A 27 -12.83 -2.93 -30.82
N LYS A 28 -12.60 -4.26 -30.82
CA LYS A 28 -12.54 -5.08 -29.60
C LYS A 28 -11.32 -4.74 -28.74
N GLU A 29 -10.17 -4.58 -29.37
CA GLU A 29 -8.92 -4.20 -28.67
C GLU A 29 -9.03 -2.80 -28.06
N TYR A 30 -9.60 -1.85 -28.81
CA TYR A 30 -9.84 -0.50 -28.29
C TYR A 30 -10.74 -0.51 -27.05
N ALA A 31 -11.89 -1.19 -27.13
CA ALA A 31 -12.82 -1.29 -26.00
C ALA A 31 -12.17 -1.91 -24.75
N LYS A 32 -11.39 -2.98 -24.94
CA LYS A 32 -10.64 -3.62 -23.85
C LYS A 32 -9.61 -2.68 -23.23
N ALA A 33 -8.91 -1.89 -24.04
CA ALA A 33 -7.93 -0.93 -23.53
C ALA A 33 -8.60 0.19 -22.70
N VAL A 34 -9.78 0.63 -23.10
CA VAL A 34 -10.59 1.60 -22.35
C VAL A 34 -11.02 1.02 -21.00
N GLU A 35 -11.60 -0.19 -21.00
CA GLU A 35 -12.03 -0.88 -19.76
C GLU A 35 -10.88 -1.06 -18.77
N LEU A 36 -9.70 -1.49 -19.25
CA LEU A 36 -8.51 -1.65 -18.42
C LEU A 36 -8.02 -0.31 -17.84
N ALA A 37 -8.03 0.75 -18.65
CA ALA A 37 -7.65 2.08 -18.20
C ALA A 37 -8.60 2.59 -17.09
N GLU A 38 -9.91 2.45 -17.28
CA GLU A 38 -10.93 2.81 -16.30
C GLU A 38 -10.78 2.02 -15.01
N THR A 39 -10.57 0.71 -15.11
CA THR A 39 -10.34 -0.18 -13.96
C THR A 39 -9.10 0.23 -13.15
N CYS A 40 -8.08 0.78 -13.81
CA CYS A 40 -6.88 1.33 -13.16
C CYS A 40 -7.06 2.79 -12.69
N GLY A 41 -8.20 3.44 -12.99
CA GLY A 41 -8.43 4.86 -12.71
C GLY A 41 -7.52 5.79 -13.52
N LEU A 42 -7.17 5.40 -14.74
CA LEU A 42 -6.30 6.16 -15.65
C LEU A 42 -7.06 6.56 -16.91
N THR A 43 -6.60 7.63 -17.56
CA THR A 43 -7.02 7.91 -18.94
C THR A 43 -6.43 6.86 -19.88
N LEU A 44 -7.08 6.59 -21.01
CA LEU A 44 -6.57 5.65 -22.01
C LEU A 44 -5.14 6.00 -22.45
N SER A 45 -4.86 7.29 -22.66
CA SER A 45 -3.53 7.76 -23.06
C SER A 45 -2.48 7.51 -21.99
N ASP A 46 -2.81 7.71 -20.71
CA ASP A 46 -1.87 7.44 -19.61
C ASP A 46 -1.66 5.94 -19.39
N TYR A 47 -2.72 5.15 -19.47
CA TYR A 47 -2.64 3.69 -19.37
C TYR A 47 -1.71 3.12 -20.45
N ILE A 48 -1.96 3.43 -21.73
CA ILE A 48 -1.14 2.95 -22.85
C ILE A 48 0.31 3.43 -22.71
N ARG A 49 0.52 4.69 -22.35
CA ARG A 49 1.88 5.24 -22.15
C ARG A 49 2.64 4.50 -21.05
N LYS A 50 1.98 4.20 -19.92
CA LYS A 50 2.60 3.43 -18.83
C LYS A 50 2.95 2.02 -19.31
N CYS A 51 2.03 1.33 -19.99
CA CYS A 51 2.29 0.01 -20.58
C CYS A 51 3.45 0.04 -21.59
N ALA A 52 3.52 1.04 -22.46
CA ALA A 52 4.59 1.19 -23.45
C ALA A 52 5.97 1.44 -22.81
N LEU A 53 6.02 1.96 -21.58
CA LEU A 53 7.23 2.13 -20.79
C LEU A 53 7.56 0.91 -19.91
N GLY A 54 6.88 -0.23 -20.12
CA GLY A 54 7.07 -1.45 -19.32
C GLY A 54 6.47 -1.39 -17.92
N GLN A 55 5.66 -0.38 -17.61
CA GLN A 55 4.92 -0.31 -16.36
C GLN A 55 3.67 -1.18 -16.44
N HIS A 56 3.21 -1.67 -15.29
CA HIS A 56 2.04 -2.54 -15.16
C HIS A 56 1.00 -1.86 -14.28
N PRO A 57 0.19 -0.91 -14.83
CA PRO A 57 -0.86 -0.26 -14.06
C PRO A 57 -1.79 -1.31 -13.41
N ARG A 58 -1.96 -1.21 -12.10
CA ARG A 58 -2.82 -2.11 -11.34
C ARG A 58 -4.23 -1.55 -11.25
N ARG A 59 -5.19 -2.46 -11.16
CA ARG A 59 -6.59 -2.16 -10.86
C ARG A 59 -6.66 -1.35 -9.56
N ARG A 60 -7.48 -0.30 -9.56
CA ARG A 60 -7.83 0.41 -8.33
C ARG A 60 -8.60 -0.50 -7.39
N LEU A 61 -8.26 -0.42 -6.12
CA LEU A 61 -9.02 -1.04 -5.05
C LEU A 61 -10.43 -0.43 -5.00
N THR A 62 -11.41 -1.29 -4.79
CA THR A 62 -12.78 -0.90 -4.49
C THR A 62 -12.86 -0.36 -3.06
N ASN A 63 -13.92 0.41 -2.75
CA ASN A 63 -14.11 0.96 -1.40
C ASN A 63 -14.11 -0.14 -0.31
N LYS A 64 -14.69 -1.31 -0.60
CA LYS A 64 -14.69 -2.46 0.31
C LYS A 64 -13.29 -3.02 0.54
N GLU A 65 -12.47 -3.09 -0.51
CA GLU A 65 -11.09 -3.55 -0.39
C GLU A 65 -10.25 -2.53 0.39
N VAL A 66 -10.47 -1.23 0.18
CA VAL A 66 -9.81 -0.16 0.96
C VAL A 66 -10.18 -0.29 2.45
N GLU A 67 -11.47 -0.44 2.77
CA GLU A 67 -11.94 -0.62 4.15
C GLU A 67 -11.35 -1.87 4.81
N ALA A 68 -11.29 -2.98 4.08
CA ALA A 68 -10.66 -4.21 4.57
C ALA A 68 -9.15 -4.00 4.84
N LEU A 69 -8.44 -3.28 3.97
CA LEU A 69 -7.02 -2.97 4.17
C LEU A 69 -6.78 -2.05 5.36
N CYS A 70 -7.65 -1.06 5.58
CA CYS A 70 -7.61 -0.21 6.78
C CYS A 70 -7.82 -1.06 8.04
N SER A 71 -8.85 -1.89 8.06
CA SER A 71 -9.17 -2.77 9.20
C SER A 71 -8.02 -3.72 9.54
N LEU A 72 -7.36 -4.29 8.52
CA LEU A 72 -6.19 -5.14 8.71
C LEU A 72 -4.96 -4.37 9.20
N SER A 73 -4.78 -3.12 8.78
CA SER A 73 -3.72 -2.24 9.29
C SER A 73 -3.91 -1.95 10.77
N ASP A 74 -5.15 -1.66 11.17
CA ASP A 74 -5.53 -1.41 12.57
C ASP A 74 -5.30 -2.67 13.42
N ALA A 75 -5.77 -3.83 12.95
CA ALA A 75 -5.58 -5.12 13.62
C ALA A 75 -4.09 -5.46 13.79
N ARG A 76 -3.23 -5.18 12.80
CA ARG A 76 -1.78 -5.32 12.96
C ARG A 76 -1.24 -4.38 14.04
N GLY A 77 -1.68 -3.12 14.03
CA GLY A 77 -1.28 -2.13 15.03
C GLY A 77 -1.66 -2.55 16.45
N GLU A 78 -2.84 -3.14 16.63
CA GLU A 78 -3.26 -3.76 17.89
C GLU A 78 -2.39 -4.96 18.27
N LEU A 79 -2.13 -5.87 17.32
CA LEU A 79 -1.29 -7.05 17.57
C LEU A 79 0.12 -6.66 18.03
N ILE A 80 0.74 -5.65 17.39
CA ILE A 80 2.04 -5.11 17.78
C ILE A 80 1.99 -4.53 19.20
N ARG A 81 0.96 -3.74 19.52
CA ARG A 81 0.80 -3.13 20.85
C ARG A 81 0.64 -4.19 21.94
N ILE A 82 -0.20 -5.20 21.70
CA ILE A 82 -0.38 -6.33 22.62
C ILE A 82 0.94 -7.08 22.79
N ALA A 83 1.62 -7.45 21.70
CA ALA A 83 2.88 -8.16 21.75
C ALA A 83 3.97 -7.38 22.52
N ALA A 84 4.05 -6.07 22.33
CA ALA A 84 4.96 -5.19 23.07
C ALA A 84 4.62 -5.16 24.57
N ALA A 85 3.33 -5.01 24.91
CA ALA A 85 2.88 -5.03 26.29
C ALA A 85 3.22 -6.37 26.97
N VAL A 86 2.90 -7.50 26.34
CA VAL A 86 3.22 -8.84 26.84
C VAL A 86 4.73 -9.02 27.06
N LYS A 87 5.55 -8.56 26.12
CA LYS A 87 7.02 -8.63 26.22
C LYS A 87 7.56 -7.80 27.39
N SER A 88 6.94 -6.66 27.70
CA SER A 88 7.35 -5.76 28.80
C SER A 88 7.04 -6.31 30.20
N ILE A 89 6.08 -7.24 30.32
CA ILE A 89 5.75 -7.87 31.60
C ILE A 89 6.92 -8.76 32.05
N GLN A 90 7.43 -8.53 33.28
CA GLN A 90 8.44 -9.40 33.90
C GLN A 90 7.94 -10.85 34.02
N GLY A 91 8.84 -11.83 33.86
CA GLY A 91 8.49 -13.26 33.80
C GLY A 91 7.67 -13.77 34.99
N SER A 92 7.90 -13.24 36.21
CA SER A 92 7.14 -13.57 37.42
C SER A 92 5.70 -13.09 37.39
N HIS A 93 5.43 -11.89 36.84
CA HIS A 93 4.09 -11.32 36.71
C HIS A 93 3.33 -11.87 35.50
N ARG A 94 4.04 -12.36 34.47
CA ARG A 94 3.40 -12.94 33.26
C ARG A 94 2.55 -14.18 33.60
N MET A 95 2.96 -14.95 34.60
CA MET A 95 2.18 -16.10 35.10
C MET A 95 0.87 -15.68 35.78
N GLN A 96 0.84 -14.52 36.44
CA GLN A 96 -0.37 -13.99 37.10
C GLN A 96 -1.45 -13.55 36.09
N TYR A 97 -1.04 -13.02 34.93
CA TYR A 97 -1.98 -12.52 33.92
C TYR A 97 -2.48 -13.61 32.96
N PHE A 98 -1.64 -14.59 32.61
CA PHE A 98 -1.95 -15.51 31.52
C PHE A 98 -2.21 -16.95 31.94
N ALA A 99 -1.99 -17.30 33.22
CA ALA A 99 -2.10 -18.64 33.80
C ALA A 99 -1.19 -19.73 33.17
N ASP A 100 -1.06 -19.76 31.84
CA ASP A 100 -0.15 -20.60 31.06
C ASP A 100 0.83 -19.74 30.25
N THR A 101 2.09 -19.73 30.68
CA THR A 101 3.17 -19.00 29.99
C THR A 101 3.55 -19.64 28.65
N ARG A 102 3.28 -20.94 28.46
CA ARG A 102 3.58 -21.65 27.20
C ARG A 102 2.63 -21.20 26.09
N PHE A 103 1.35 -21.02 26.41
CA PHE A 103 0.37 -20.46 25.48
C PHE A 103 0.83 -19.09 24.97
N VAL A 104 1.23 -18.19 25.88
CA VAL A 104 1.68 -16.84 25.53
C VAL A 104 2.92 -16.89 24.62
N GLU A 105 3.87 -17.77 24.92
CA GLU A 105 5.06 -17.93 24.09
C GLU A 105 4.71 -18.43 22.68
N GLN A 106 3.82 -19.43 22.58
CA GLN A 106 3.35 -19.95 21.29
C GLN A 106 2.58 -18.88 20.51
N TRP A 107 1.71 -18.13 21.18
CA TRP A 107 0.97 -17.02 20.58
C TRP A 107 1.91 -15.93 20.06
N MET A 108 2.92 -15.53 20.84
CA MET A 108 3.93 -14.56 20.43
C MET A 108 4.72 -15.05 19.20
N ARG A 109 5.10 -16.33 19.17
CA ARG A 109 5.78 -16.93 18.00
C ARG A 109 4.88 -16.93 16.76
N ALA A 110 3.58 -17.15 16.92
CA ALA A 110 2.61 -17.12 15.81
C ALA A 110 2.27 -15.68 15.35
N ALA A 111 2.32 -14.69 16.24
CA ALA A 111 2.02 -13.30 15.93
C ALA A 111 3.08 -12.65 15.03
N VAL A 112 4.36 -12.97 15.22
CA VAL A 112 5.47 -12.41 14.44
C VAL A 112 5.32 -12.61 12.91
N PRO A 113 5.11 -13.84 12.39
CA PRO A 113 4.94 -14.04 10.95
C PRO A 113 3.68 -13.37 10.42
N LEU A 114 2.61 -13.22 11.21
CA LEU A 114 1.41 -12.49 10.79
C LEU A 114 1.69 -11.00 10.59
N ILE A 115 2.43 -10.36 11.50
CA ILE A 115 2.85 -8.96 11.38
C ILE A 115 3.71 -8.75 10.14
N ALA A 116 4.67 -9.66 9.92
CA ALA A 116 5.55 -9.62 8.75
C ALA A 116 4.77 -9.82 7.45
N ARG A 117 3.89 -10.83 7.41
CA ARG A 117 3.07 -11.12 6.23
C ARG A 117 2.16 -9.96 5.86
N TRP A 118 1.60 -9.25 6.84
CA TRP A 118 0.83 -8.04 6.55
C TRP A 118 1.68 -6.94 5.91
N ASN A 119 2.90 -6.71 6.40
CA ASN A 119 3.81 -5.75 5.79
C ASN A 119 4.08 -6.09 4.32
N GLU A 120 4.34 -7.36 4.01
CA GLU A 120 4.55 -7.81 2.62
C GLU A 120 3.31 -7.54 1.74
N ILE A 121 2.10 -7.77 2.26
CA ILE A 121 0.85 -7.48 1.53
C ILE A 121 0.74 -5.97 1.26
N GLN A 122 1.03 -5.14 2.27
CA GLN A 122 0.97 -3.69 2.14
C GLN A 122 2.01 -3.16 1.14
N GLU A 123 3.25 -3.65 1.19
CA GLU A 123 4.31 -3.32 0.24
C GLU A 123 3.91 -3.74 -1.17
N TYR A 124 3.39 -4.96 -1.34
CA TYR A 124 2.92 -5.42 -2.64
C TYR A 124 1.84 -4.50 -3.21
N ILE A 125 0.90 -4.03 -2.41
CA ILE A 125 -0.21 -3.19 -2.89
C ILE A 125 0.24 -1.76 -3.21
N THR A 126 1.24 -1.25 -2.48
CA THR A 126 1.71 0.14 -2.60
C THR A 126 2.81 0.34 -3.67
N GLN A 127 3.48 -0.75 -4.11
CA GLN A 127 4.46 -0.78 -5.21
C GLN A 127 3.80 -0.90 -6.60
#